data_AF-A0A524IYJ5-F1
#
_entry.id   AF-A0A524IYJ5-F1
#
_cell.length_a   1.000
_cell.length_b   1.000
_cell.length_c   1.000
_cell.angle_alpha   90.00
_cell.angle_beta   90.00
_cell.angle_gamma   90.00
#
_symmetry.space_group_name_H-M   'P 1'
#
loop_
_entity.id
_entity.type
_entity.pdbx_description
1 polymer ?
#
loop_
_entity_poly.entity_id
_entity_poly.type
_entity_poly.pdbx_seq_one_letter_code
_entity_poly.pdbx_strand_id
1 'polypeptide(L)' 'SGARIREAVSWGKVKESAKYVTVEGDATITMPIIGVSMLRANRPARD' A
#
# COMPACT_ATOMS: atom_id res chain seq x y z
N SER A 1 12.46 4.07 11.41
CA SER A 1 13.55 3.24 10.87
C SER A 1 13.90 3.57 9.42
N GLY A 2 12.99 4.11 8.59
CA GLY A 2 13.34 4.61 7.25
C GLY A 2 13.76 3.54 6.23
N ALA A 3 13.67 2.25 6.60
CA ALA A 3 14.04 1.15 5.73
C ALA A 3 13.16 1.16 4.48
N ARG A 4 13.78 1.15 3.31
CA ARG A 4 13.09 1.13 2.02
C ARG A 4 12.64 -0.29 1.72
N ILE A 5 11.57 -0.43 0.94
CA ILE A 5 11.08 -1.75 0.51
C ILE A 5 12.15 -2.57 -0.24
N ARG A 6 13.11 -1.91 -0.90
CA ARG A 6 14.27 -2.57 -1.52
C ARG A 6 15.12 -3.36 -0.51
N GLU A 7 15.23 -2.90 0.73
CA GLU A 7 15.92 -3.65 1.79
C GLU A 7 15.11 -4.87 2.22
N ALA A 8 13.79 -4.77 2.28
CA ALA A 8 12.94 -5.93 2.52
C ALA A 8 13.03 -6.97 1.38
N VAL A 9 13.19 -6.51 0.13
CA VAL A 9 13.41 -7.39 -1.03
C VAL A 9 14.76 -8.12 -0.92
N SER A 10 15.85 -7.42 -0.59
CA SER A 10 17.18 -8.07 -0.51
C SER A 10 17.30 -9.10 0.61
N TRP A 11 16.43 -9.03 1.61
CA TRP A 11 16.33 -10.02 2.70
C TRP A 11 15.34 -11.15 2.39
N GLY A 12 14.74 -11.17 1.20
CA GLY A 12 13.74 -12.16 0.80
C GLY A 12 12.38 -12.03 1.51
N LYS A 13 12.12 -10.92 2.22
CA LYS A 13 10.84 -10.68 2.93
C LYS A 13 9.72 -10.27 1.98
N VAL A 14 10.07 -9.72 0.83
CA VAL A 14 9.14 -9.33 -0.24
C VAL A 14 9.65 -9.95 -1.54
N LYS A 15 8.74 -10.52 -2.35
CA LYS A 15 9.08 -11.06 -3.66
C LYS A 15 9.59 -9.95 -4.57
N GLU A 16 10.63 -10.22 -5.36
CA GLU A 16 11.19 -9.25 -6.32
C GLU A 16 10.16 -8.75 -7.34
N SER A 17 9.23 -9.62 -7.75
CA SER A 17 8.17 -9.30 -8.71
C SER A 17 6.90 -8.68 -8.10
N ALA A 18 6.86 -8.49 -6.77
CA ALA A 18 5.69 -7.89 -6.13
C ALA A 18 5.53 -6.43 -6.55
N LYS A 19 4.28 -5.99 -6.71
CA LYS A 19 3.96 -4.57 -6.87
C LYS A 19 3.92 -3.93 -5.48
N TYR A 20 4.67 -2.86 -5.28
CA TYR A 20 4.71 -2.12 -4.02
C TYR A 20 4.91 -0.63 -4.28
N VAL A 21 4.42 0.19 -3.36
CA VAL A 21 4.61 1.64 -3.33
C VAL A 21 4.76 2.10 -1.89
N THR A 22 5.63 3.08 -1.65
CA THR A 22 5.74 3.77 -0.36
C THR A 22 4.94 5.06 -0.44
N VAL A 23 4.02 5.26 0.51
CA VAL A 23 3.29 6.52 0.67
C VAL A 23 3.92 7.27 1.84
N GLU A 24 4.57 8.38 1.55
CA GLU A 24 5.18 9.24 2.56
C GLU A 24 4.11 10.19 3.13
N GLY A 25 3.72 10.01 4.39
CA GLY A 25 2.73 10.85 5.07
C GLY A 25 2.30 10.26 6.42
N ASP A 26 1.54 11.04 7.19
CA ASP A 26 0.95 10.55 8.44
C ASP A 26 -0.10 9.47 8.13
N ALA A 27 0.01 8.31 8.78
CA ALA A 27 -0.90 7.18 8.59
C ALA A 27 -2.35 7.53 8.96
N THR A 28 -2.56 8.40 9.94
CA THR A 28 -3.90 8.84 10.37
C THR A 28 -4.62 9.67 9.31
N ILE A 29 -3.87 10.32 8.41
CA ILE A 29 -4.40 11.10 7.29
C ILE A 29 -4.49 10.25 6.02
N THR A 30 -3.41 9.53 5.69
CA THR A 30 -3.30 8.81 4.40
C THR A 30 -4.12 7.53 4.36
N MET A 31 -4.19 6.77 5.47
CA MET A 31 -4.86 5.48 5.50
C MET A 31 -6.37 5.57 5.24
N PRO A 32 -7.14 6.51 5.82
CA PRO A 32 -8.57 6.64 5.52
C PRO A 32 -8.86 6.93 4.04
N ILE A 33 -8.02 7.74 3.39
CA ILE A 33 -8.17 8.11 1.97
C ILE A 33 -7.94 6.90 1.07
N ILE A 34 -6.88 6.11 1.34
CA ILE A 34 -6.60 4.86 0.62
C ILE A 34 -7.74 3.87 0.83
N GLY A 35 -8.17 3.70 2.09
CA GLY A 35 -9.23 2.78 2.48
C GLY A 35 -10.56 3.08 1.77
N VAL A 36 -11.02 4.33 1.76
CA VAL A 36 -12.29 4.68 1.08
C VAL A 36 -12.21 4.48 -0.43
N SER A 37 -11.06 4.79 -1.03
CA SER A 37 -10.84 4.63 -2.47
C SER A 37 -10.89 3.16 -2.88
N MET A 38 -10.22 2.29 -2.11
CA MET A 38 -10.26 0.84 -2.31
C MET A 38 -11.65 0.25 -2.07
N LEU A 39 -12.31 0.65 -0.97
CA LEU A 39 -13.64 0.17 -0.64
C LEU A 39 -14.66 0.53 -1.72
N ARG A 40 -14.59 1.75 -2.28
CA ARG A 40 -15.45 2.18 -3.39
C ARG A 40 -15.14 1.42 -4.68
N ALA A 41 -13.86 1.28 -5.04
CA ALA A 41 -13.46 0.55 -6.24
C ALA A 41 -13.86 -0.93 -6.21
N ASN A 42 -13.94 -1.52 -5.01
CA ASN A 42 -14.31 -2.91 -4.81
C ASN A 42 -15.82 -3.11 -4.51
N ARG A 43 -16.66 -2.08 -4.61
CA ARG A 43 -18.12 -2.29 -4.54
C ARG A 43 -18.61 -2.79 -5.90
N PRO A 44 -19.47 -3.82 -5.94
CA PRO A 44 -20.18 -4.15 -7.17
C PRO A 44 -21.02 -2.94 -7.60
N ALA A 45 -21.17 -2.76 -8.92
CA ALA A 45 -22.07 -1.76 -9.47
C ALA A 45 -23.44 -1.95 -8.83
N ARG A 46 -24.02 -0.85 -8.33
CA ARG A 46 -25.39 -0.89 -7.82
C ARG A 46 -26.31 -0.73 -9.02
N ASP A 47 -27.09 -1.77 -9.26
CA ASP A 47 -28.26 -1.80 -10.14
C ASP A 47 -29.24 -0.64 -9.80
#